data_AF-A0A8B7DW96-F1
#
_entry.id   AF-A0A8B7DW96-F1
#
_cell.length_a   1.000
_cell.length_b   1.000
_cell.length_c   1.000
_cell.angle_alpha   90.00
_cell.angle_beta   90.00
_cell.angle_gamma   90.00
#
_symmetry.space_group_name_H-M   'P 1'
#
loop_
_entity.id
_entity.type
_entity.pdbx_description
1 polymer ?
#
loop_
_entity_poly.entity_id
_entity_poly.type
_entity_poly.pdbx_seq_one_letter_code
_entity_poly.pdbx_strand_id
1 'polypeptide(L)'
;MELRRKWIQVMWSDGFTPSKLSKRCESNTLEPQTTLNIIWLFVFILIITFCCFICRYCCKKKKKDKDFKDKLDLKQDHLFGPNYAERIRPKVEEIDYNIENTMLGDNATVKVAKIKFSLEFNFEKNIAKIIIYKCKDLPGMDKSGYSDPYVKGFLKLGNSKIKDFETKVKSMTHNPIFDETITVDNVKYTDLSTSTLTLKVFDSNRLMRDQLIGEANILVKDINLTKGKVTEWKILTPELRVNKFSKDFKLGHICIGLGYAPNTCALVVFVLCCQNIKAVFKSSSNPYVTVFLIQDGRKVKKRKTTIKRKNSNPSFSESFTFEVNNEKIKETSLMFVVAHYEKDQPRETIGQTIIGCLGKRQEIEHWKLMQQSPGKPVCLWHMLYPVPKPE
;
A
#
# COMPACT_ATOMS: atom_id res chain seq x y z
N MET A 1 -52.35 42.43 30.59
CA MET A 1 -53.44 41.75 31.31
C MET A 1 -53.93 40.58 30.49
N GLU A 2 -53.21 39.46 30.50
CA GLU A 2 -53.73 38.14 30.12
C GLU A 2 -52.66 37.08 30.41
N LEU A 3 -52.31 36.98 31.68
CA LEU A 3 -51.57 35.88 32.28
C LEU A 3 -52.21 35.68 33.66
N ARG A 4 -52.56 34.43 34.01
CA ARG A 4 -53.11 33.96 35.31
C ARG A 4 -54.62 34.05 35.53
N ARG A 5 -55.45 33.35 34.74
CA ARG A 5 -56.87 33.09 35.12
C ARG A 5 -57.43 31.72 34.72
N LYS A 6 -56.67 30.63 34.84
CA LYS A 6 -57.23 29.26 34.72
C LYS A 6 -56.58 28.22 35.65
N TRP A 7 -56.26 28.61 36.89
CA TRP A 7 -55.76 27.68 37.92
C TRP A 7 -56.47 27.79 39.28
N ILE A 8 -57.62 28.49 39.35
CA ILE A 8 -58.41 28.60 40.58
C ILE A 8 -59.89 28.48 40.22
N GLN A 9 -60.35 27.25 39.96
CA GLN A 9 -61.78 26.93 39.95
C GLN A 9 -62.11 25.44 40.12
N VAL A 10 -61.24 24.66 40.78
CA VAL A 10 -61.54 23.28 41.20
C VAL A 10 -60.99 23.02 42.61
N MET A 11 -61.05 24.05 43.45
CA MET A 11 -60.76 23.96 44.87
C MET A 11 -61.89 24.71 45.56
N TRP A 12 -62.90 23.95 46.00
CA TRP A 12 -63.93 24.26 47.01
C TRP A 12 -65.29 23.68 46.58
N SER A 13 -65.37 22.36 46.60
CA SER A 13 -66.61 21.62 46.81
C SER A 13 -66.22 20.49 47.76
N ASP A 14 -66.94 20.41 48.86
CA ASP A 14 -66.95 19.27 49.80
C ASP A 14 -66.00 19.41 51.00
N GLY A 15 -66.39 20.33 51.88
CA GLY A 15 -66.64 20.06 53.30
C GLY A 15 -65.63 19.23 54.10
N PHE A 16 -64.78 19.95 54.84
CA PHE A 16 -64.09 19.47 56.05
C PHE A 16 -65.10 18.82 57.04
N THR A 17 -64.75 17.77 57.77
CA THR A 17 -64.21 17.91 59.14
C THR A 17 -63.52 16.63 59.64
N PRO A 18 -62.52 16.73 60.55
CA PRO A 18 -61.70 15.61 61.01
C PRO A 18 -62.06 15.20 62.45
N SER A 19 -62.64 14.01 62.64
CA SER A 19 -62.53 13.27 63.90
C SER A 19 -63.12 11.87 63.77
N LYS A 20 -62.26 10.84 63.79
CA LYS A 20 -62.45 9.57 64.53
C LYS A 20 -61.42 8.51 64.11
N LEU A 21 -60.75 7.97 65.13
CA LEU A 21 -60.25 6.59 65.26
C LEU A 21 -59.04 6.24 64.38
N SER A 22 -57.79 6.42 64.80
CA SER A 22 -57.16 5.73 65.95
C SER A 22 -57.78 4.36 66.22
N LYS A 23 -57.30 3.36 65.47
CA LYS A 23 -56.99 1.99 65.94
C LYS A 23 -56.61 1.15 64.73
N ARG A 24 -55.35 0.72 64.69
CA ARG A 24 -54.87 -0.66 64.44
C ARG A 24 -53.52 -0.64 63.72
N CYS A 25 -52.47 -0.32 64.47
CA CYS A 25 -51.16 -0.90 64.22
C CYS A 25 -51.21 -2.35 64.68
N GLU A 26 -51.02 -3.30 63.77
CA GLU A 26 -50.41 -4.60 64.09
C GLU A 26 -49.50 -4.95 62.91
N SER A 27 -48.24 -5.13 63.25
CA SER A 27 -47.05 -5.24 62.43
C SER A 27 -46.90 -6.62 61.79
N ASN A 28 -46.77 -6.67 60.46
CA ASN A 28 -46.17 -7.82 59.77
C ASN A 28 -44.74 -7.47 59.37
N THR A 29 -43.81 -7.56 60.32
CA THR A 29 -42.37 -7.54 60.03
C THR A 29 -41.95 -8.92 59.52
N LEU A 30 -41.63 -9.02 58.22
CA LEU A 30 -41.06 -10.23 57.61
C LEU A 30 -39.73 -10.59 58.29
N GLU A 31 -39.54 -11.86 58.64
CA GLU A 31 -38.32 -12.36 59.30
C GLU A 31 -37.04 -12.07 58.49
N PRO A 32 -35.91 -11.74 59.14
CA PRO A 32 -34.66 -11.34 58.47
C PRO A 32 -34.15 -12.32 57.40
N GLN A 33 -34.35 -13.63 57.60
CA GLN A 33 -33.91 -14.66 56.65
C GLN A 33 -34.70 -14.65 55.33
N THR A 34 -35.99 -14.29 55.37
CA THR A 34 -36.82 -14.19 54.15
C THR A 34 -36.39 -13.01 53.27
N THR A 35 -35.98 -11.89 53.87
CA THR A 35 -35.49 -10.72 53.14
C THR A 35 -34.16 -10.99 52.43
N LEU A 36 -33.25 -11.72 53.06
CA LEU A 36 -31.98 -12.16 52.45
C LEU A 36 -32.21 -13.11 51.27
N ASN A 37 -33.10 -14.09 51.39
CA ASN A 37 -33.42 -15.00 50.30
C ASN A 37 -34.04 -14.30 49.09
N ILE A 38 -34.87 -13.28 49.32
CA ILE A 38 -35.44 -12.44 48.25
C ILE A 38 -34.33 -11.65 47.55
N ILE A 39 -33.38 -11.07 48.29
CA ILE A 39 -32.23 -10.36 47.70
C ILE A 39 -31.37 -11.29 46.84
N TRP A 40 -31.07 -12.50 47.32
CA TRP A 40 -30.31 -13.49 46.54
C TRP A 40 -31.05 -13.94 45.29
N LEU A 41 -32.38 -14.09 45.32
CA LEU A 41 -33.19 -14.40 44.15
C LEU A 41 -33.10 -13.28 43.10
N PHE A 42 -33.17 -12.02 43.51
CA PHE A 42 -33.03 -10.87 42.61
C PHE A 42 -31.63 -10.79 41.98
N VAL A 43 -30.58 -11.02 42.76
CA VAL A 43 -29.20 -11.06 42.25
C VAL A 43 -29.01 -12.20 41.24
N PHE A 44 -29.58 -13.37 41.51
CA PHE A 44 -29.51 -14.51 40.61
C PHE A 44 -30.23 -14.24 39.27
N ILE A 45 -31.41 -13.61 39.31
CA ILE A 45 -32.14 -13.19 38.10
C ILE A 45 -31.35 -12.15 37.29
N LEU A 46 -30.69 -11.20 37.96
CA LEU A 46 -29.82 -10.21 37.30
C LEU A 46 -28.62 -10.87 36.60
N ILE A 47 -28.01 -11.88 37.23
CA ILE A 47 -26.90 -12.63 36.62
C ILE A 47 -27.37 -13.41 35.40
N ILE A 48 -28.52 -14.10 35.48
CA ILE A 48 -29.07 -14.86 34.34
C ILE A 48 -29.39 -13.92 33.17
N THR A 49 -30.05 -12.79 33.43
CA THR A 49 -30.38 -11.81 32.38
C THR A 49 -29.14 -11.22 31.73
N PHE A 50 -28.09 -10.95 32.52
CA PHE A 50 -26.79 -10.50 32.01
C PHE A 50 -26.08 -11.57 31.17
N CYS A 51 -26.06 -12.82 31.62
CA CYS A 51 -25.53 -13.96 30.86
C CYS A 51 -26.28 -14.17 29.54
N CYS A 52 -27.62 -14.07 29.54
CA CYS A 52 -28.43 -14.15 28.33
C CYS A 52 -28.14 -12.98 27.36
N PHE A 53 -27.89 -11.78 27.89
CA PHE A 53 -27.53 -10.61 27.08
C PHE A 53 -26.16 -10.78 26.42
N ILE A 54 -25.15 -11.26 27.17
CA ILE A 54 -23.82 -11.58 26.64
C ILE A 54 -23.90 -12.67 25.57
N CYS A 55 -24.63 -13.76 25.82
CA CYS A 55 -24.83 -14.82 24.83
C CYS A 55 -25.48 -14.30 23.55
N ARG A 56 -26.52 -13.45 23.65
CA ARG A 56 -27.15 -12.81 22.47
C ARG A 56 -26.20 -11.88 21.74
N TYR A 57 -25.36 -11.13 22.46
CA TYR A 57 -24.36 -10.26 21.86
C TYR A 57 -23.28 -11.06 21.11
N CYS A 58 -22.75 -12.13 21.72
CA CYS A 58 -21.78 -13.04 21.12
C CYS A 58 -22.34 -13.77 19.89
N CYS A 59 -23.60 -14.23 19.93
CA CYS A 59 -24.26 -14.86 18.79
C CYS A 59 -24.52 -13.86 17.64
N LYS A 60 -24.90 -12.61 17.94
CA LYS A 60 -25.02 -11.55 16.92
C LYS A 60 -23.67 -11.21 16.29
N LYS A 61 -22.59 -11.17 17.08
CA LYS A 61 -21.22 -10.96 16.58
C LYS A 61 -20.79 -12.09 15.64
N LYS A 62 -20.97 -13.35 16.05
CA LYS A 62 -20.69 -14.52 15.19
C LYS A 62 -21.50 -14.52 13.89
N LYS A 63 -22.78 -14.14 13.92
CA LYS A 63 -23.62 -14.02 12.72
C LYS A 63 -23.13 -12.91 11.80
N LYS A 64 -22.74 -11.76 12.36
CA LYS A 64 -22.17 -10.64 11.60
C LYS A 64 -20.81 -10.95 10.97
N ASP A 65 -19.97 -11.73 11.66
CA ASP A 65 -18.69 -12.21 11.13
C ASP A 65 -18.89 -13.23 10.00
N LYS A 66 -19.90 -14.10 10.11
CA LYS A 66 -20.27 -15.05 9.04
C LYS A 66 -20.85 -14.32 7.81
N ASP A 67 -21.80 -13.41 8.00
CA ASP A 67 -22.36 -12.60 6.90
C ASP A 67 -21.29 -11.70 6.23
N PHE A 68 -20.28 -11.26 6.98
CA PHE A 68 -19.14 -10.52 6.43
C PHE A 68 -18.22 -11.42 5.60
N LYS A 69 -17.96 -12.65 6.07
CA LYS A 69 -17.16 -13.64 5.34
C LYS A 69 -17.86 -14.08 4.05
N ASP A 70 -19.16 -14.38 4.11
CA ASP A 70 -19.96 -14.78 2.94
C ASP A 70 -20.03 -13.63 1.90
N LYS A 71 -20.11 -12.36 2.35
CA LYS A 71 -19.99 -11.18 1.47
C LYS A 71 -18.58 -10.97 0.89
N LEU A 72 -17.53 -11.48 1.54
CA LEU A 72 -16.15 -11.41 1.07
C LEU A 72 -15.92 -12.43 -0.05
N ASP A 73 -16.42 -13.66 0.14
CA ASP A 73 -16.35 -14.74 -0.84
C ASP A 73 -17.15 -14.37 -2.11
N LEU A 74 -18.37 -13.82 -1.96
CA LEU A 74 -19.15 -13.26 -3.08
C LEU A 74 -18.44 -12.10 -3.81
N LYS A 75 -17.64 -11.29 -3.11
CA LYS A 75 -16.83 -10.23 -3.73
C LYS A 75 -15.60 -10.77 -4.44
N GLN A 76 -15.07 -11.91 -4.02
CA GLN A 76 -13.92 -12.57 -4.65
C GLN A 76 -14.31 -13.15 -6.03
N ASP A 77 -15.50 -13.75 -6.13
CA ASP A 77 -16.07 -14.24 -7.39
C ASP A 77 -16.44 -13.10 -8.36
N HIS A 78 -16.97 -11.99 -7.83
CA HIS A 78 -17.16 -10.77 -8.63
C HIS A 78 -15.84 -10.09 -9.02
N LEU A 79 -14.76 -10.28 -8.23
CA LEU A 79 -13.45 -9.73 -8.55
C LEU A 79 -12.87 -10.45 -9.76
N PHE A 80 -12.88 -11.77 -9.78
CA PHE A 80 -12.35 -12.60 -10.85
C PHE A 80 -13.54 -13.24 -11.55
N GLY A 81 -14.20 -12.50 -12.45
CA GLY A 81 -15.44 -12.93 -13.08
C GLY A 81 -15.41 -14.40 -13.55
N PRO A 82 -16.56 -15.06 -13.69
CA PRO A 82 -16.74 -16.51 -13.50
C PRO A 82 -15.82 -17.44 -14.29
N ASN A 83 -15.17 -16.96 -15.36
CA ASN A 83 -14.29 -17.74 -16.23
C ASN A 83 -12.81 -17.29 -16.16
N TYR A 84 -12.40 -16.53 -15.13
CA TYR A 84 -11.03 -16.01 -14.99
C TYR A 84 -9.99 -17.14 -14.91
N ALA A 85 -10.24 -18.15 -14.08
CA ALA A 85 -9.34 -19.30 -13.93
C ALA A 85 -9.23 -20.08 -15.24
N GLU A 86 -10.35 -20.27 -15.94
CA GLU A 86 -10.44 -21.03 -17.18
C GLU A 86 -9.73 -20.33 -18.36
N ARG A 87 -9.81 -19.00 -18.45
CA ARG A 87 -9.10 -18.20 -19.47
C ARG A 87 -7.58 -18.23 -19.30
N ILE A 88 -7.08 -18.39 -18.07
CA ILE A 88 -5.64 -18.33 -17.73
C ILE A 88 -5.03 -19.73 -17.54
N ARG A 89 -5.82 -20.80 -17.68
CA ARG A 89 -5.32 -22.18 -17.65
C ARG A 89 -4.32 -22.37 -18.80
N PRO A 90 -3.07 -22.77 -18.52
CA PRO A 90 -2.28 -23.41 -19.56
C PRO A 90 -3.00 -24.71 -19.93
N LYS A 91 -3.42 -24.88 -21.19
CA LYS A 91 -3.65 -26.23 -21.70
C LYS A 91 -2.30 -26.95 -21.60
N VAL A 92 -2.32 -28.14 -21.02
CA VAL A 92 -1.12 -28.95 -20.76
C VAL A 92 -0.46 -29.30 -22.08
N GLU A 93 0.46 -28.45 -22.51
CA GLU A 93 1.61 -28.77 -23.33
C GLU A 93 2.75 -27.97 -22.70
N GLU A 94 3.75 -28.70 -22.19
CA GLU A 94 4.97 -28.16 -21.62
C GLU A 94 5.70 -27.37 -22.70
N ILE A 95 5.42 -26.07 -22.79
CA ILE A 95 6.28 -25.18 -23.57
C ILE A 95 7.54 -24.97 -22.74
N ASP A 96 8.61 -25.65 -23.16
CA ASP A 96 9.98 -25.32 -22.79
C ASP A 96 10.22 -23.84 -23.08
N TYR A 97 10.07 -23.01 -22.05
CA TYR A 97 10.43 -21.62 -22.11
C TYR A 97 11.96 -21.55 -22.12
N ASN A 98 12.56 -21.74 -23.30
CA ASN A 98 13.91 -21.28 -23.57
C ASN A 98 13.99 -19.83 -23.09
N ILE A 99 14.81 -19.62 -22.06
CA ILE A 99 15.20 -18.28 -21.60
C ILE A 99 16.14 -17.73 -22.67
N GLU A 100 15.58 -17.35 -23.80
CA GLU A 100 16.27 -16.45 -24.70
C GLU A 100 16.31 -15.09 -24.02
N ASN A 101 17.46 -14.83 -23.38
CA ASN A 101 17.95 -13.50 -23.06
C ASN A 101 18.28 -12.78 -24.38
N THR A 102 17.29 -12.61 -25.26
CA THR A 102 17.43 -11.69 -26.39
C THR A 102 17.26 -10.31 -25.81
N MET A 103 18.39 -9.72 -25.42
CA MET A 103 18.54 -8.28 -25.27
C MET A 103 18.29 -7.67 -26.65
N LEU A 104 17.02 -7.46 -27.01
CA LEU A 104 16.65 -6.70 -28.19
C LEU A 104 17.18 -5.28 -27.99
N GLY A 105 17.98 -4.85 -28.96
CA GLY A 105 18.82 -3.65 -28.92
C GLY A 105 18.08 -2.35 -28.65
N ASP A 106 18.86 -1.40 -28.14
CA ASP A 106 18.56 -0.06 -27.61
C ASP A 106 17.88 0.94 -28.57
N ASN A 107 16.82 0.59 -29.30
CA ASN A 107 16.19 1.51 -30.26
C ASN A 107 14.82 2.09 -29.85
N ALA A 108 14.59 2.19 -28.54
CA ALA A 108 13.68 3.18 -27.92
C ALA A 108 13.96 3.21 -26.41
N THR A 109 14.99 3.92 -25.94
CA THR A 109 15.26 4.03 -24.50
C THR A 109 14.17 4.86 -23.84
N VAL A 110 13.18 4.18 -23.26
CA VAL A 110 12.10 4.79 -22.49
C VAL A 110 12.72 5.50 -21.29
N LYS A 111 12.63 6.84 -21.26
CA LYS A 111 13.31 7.70 -20.30
C LYS A 111 12.58 7.71 -18.96
N VAL A 112 13.18 7.11 -17.93
CA VAL A 112 12.63 7.08 -16.56
C VAL A 112 13.38 8.06 -15.67
N ALA A 113 12.64 8.92 -14.97
CA ALA A 113 13.17 9.89 -14.02
C ALA A 113 14.05 9.23 -12.95
N LYS A 114 15.24 9.78 -12.74
CA LYS A 114 16.24 9.21 -11.81
C LYS A 114 17.05 10.28 -11.10
N ILE A 115 17.49 9.97 -9.89
CA ILE A 115 18.33 10.82 -9.03
C ILE A 115 19.69 10.16 -8.78
N LYS A 116 20.77 10.94 -8.88
CA LYS A 116 22.12 10.55 -8.50
C LYS A 116 22.46 11.14 -7.14
N PHE A 117 22.90 10.28 -6.22
CA PHE A 117 23.32 10.69 -4.89
C PHE A 117 24.56 9.90 -4.45
N SER A 118 25.21 10.34 -3.38
CA SER A 118 26.16 9.50 -2.64
C SER A 118 25.91 9.53 -1.15
N LEU A 119 26.31 8.45 -0.49
CA LEU A 119 26.37 8.34 0.95
C LEU A 119 27.79 7.93 1.36
N GLU A 120 28.31 8.60 2.38
CA GLU A 120 29.62 8.35 2.97
C GLU A 120 29.48 8.42 4.49
N PHE A 121 30.23 7.58 5.21
CA PHE A 121 30.28 7.62 6.67
C PHE A 121 31.73 7.67 7.15
N ASN A 122 32.03 8.62 8.03
CA ASN A 122 33.30 8.73 8.72
C ASN A 122 33.18 8.08 10.12
N PHE A 123 33.84 6.94 10.31
CA PHE A 123 33.79 6.15 11.54
C PHE A 123 34.47 6.81 12.74
N GLU A 124 35.51 7.60 12.52
CA GLU A 124 36.26 8.28 13.59
C GLU A 124 35.45 9.44 14.18
N LYS A 125 34.78 10.20 13.31
CA LYS A 125 34.03 11.41 13.68
C LYS A 125 32.55 11.15 13.92
N ASN A 126 32.03 9.97 13.59
CA ASN A 126 30.59 9.66 13.57
C ASN A 126 29.77 10.66 12.75
N ILE A 127 30.27 10.97 11.54
CA ILE A 127 29.65 11.92 10.61
C ILE A 127 29.22 11.18 9.35
N ALA A 128 27.95 11.27 8.98
CA ALA A 128 27.46 10.85 7.68
C ALA A 128 27.36 12.05 6.72
N LYS A 129 27.73 11.84 5.45
CA LYS A 129 27.55 12.83 4.38
C LYS A 129 26.65 12.28 3.29
N ILE A 130 25.58 13.01 3.01
CA ILE A 130 24.67 12.76 1.89
C ILE A 130 24.96 13.82 0.84
N ILE A 131 25.29 13.42 -0.39
CA ILE A 131 25.53 14.36 -1.49
C ILE A 131 24.46 14.16 -2.54
N ILE A 132 23.72 15.20 -2.86
CA ILE A 132 22.72 15.22 -3.92
C ILE A 132 23.37 15.83 -5.16
N TYR A 133 23.63 14.99 -6.17
CA TYR A 133 24.33 15.43 -7.38
C TYR A 133 23.37 16.07 -8.38
N LYS A 134 22.52 15.24 -8.99
CA LYS A 134 21.66 15.66 -10.10
C LYS A 134 20.51 14.70 -10.32
N CYS A 135 19.48 15.17 -10.99
CA CYS A 135 18.46 14.32 -11.59
C CYS A 135 18.62 14.23 -13.09
N LYS A 136 18.04 13.19 -13.69
CA LYS A 136 17.90 13.05 -15.14
C LYS A 136 16.47 12.66 -15.49
N ASP A 137 16.04 13.08 -16.68
CA ASP A 137 14.81 12.65 -17.31
C ASP A 137 13.55 12.92 -16.46
N LEU A 138 13.54 14.04 -15.71
CA LEU A 138 12.34 14.44 -14.96
C LEU A 138 11.20 14.83 -15.93
N PRO A 139 9.94 14.49 -15.63
CA PRO A 139 8.80 14.98 -16.41
C PRO A 139 8.66 16.50 -16.30
N GLY A 140 8.04 17.12 -17.30
CA GLY A 140 7.57 18.50 -17.24
C GLY A 140 6.24 18.57 -16.54
N MET A 141 6.18 19.26 -15.41
CA MET A 141 4.99 19.37 -14.57
C MET A 141 4.20 20.64 -14.86
N ASP A 142 4.87 21.68 -15.36
CA ASP A 142 4.27 22.96 -15.70
C ASP A 142 3.66 23.01 -17.10
N LYS A 143 2.80 24.00 -17.32
CA LYS A 143 2.28 24.35 -18.65
C LYS A 143 3.39 24.71 -19.65
N SER A 144 4.55 25.14 -19.16
CA SER A 144 5.74 25.42 -19.97
C SER A 144 6.36 24.16 -20.58
N GLY A 145 5.96 22.98 -20.08
CA GLY A 145 6.58 21.71 -20.41
C GLY A 145 7.87 21.43 -19.64
N TYR A 146 8.30 22.35 -18.77
CA TYR A 146 9.45 22.19 -17.86
C TYR A 146 8.98 21.96 -16.41
N SER A 147 9.94 21.88 -15.50
CA SER A 147 9.72 21.81 -14.05
C SER A 147 10.77 22.68 -13.36
N ASP A 148 10.47 23.11 -12.14
CA ASP A 148 11.36 23.82 -11.22
C ASP A 148 11.79 22.89 -10.07
N PRO A 149 12.62 21.86 -10.34
CA PRO A 149 12.88 20.80 -9.39
C PRO A 149 13.71 21.21 -8.17
N TYR A 150 13.36 20.66 -7.02
CA TYR A 150 14.19 20.60 -5.81
C TYR A 150 14.03 19.26 -5.10
N VAL A 151 14.98 18.91 -4.23
CA VAL A 151 14.98 17.65 -3.49
C VAL A 151 14.72 17.94 -2.01
N LYS A 152 13.66 17.35 -1.47
CA LYS A 152 13.41 17.25 -0.04
C LYS A 152 13.78 15.86 0.44
N GLY A 153 14.76 15.76 1.31
CA GLY A 153 15.24 14.48 1.83
C GLY A 153 15.10 14.37 3.33
N PHE A 154 15.04 13.13 3.82
CA PHE A 154 15.14 12.85 5.24
C PHE A 154 15.73 11.47 5.51
N LEU A 155 16.45 11.36 6.61
CA LEU A 155 16.97 10.11 7.15
C LEU A 155 16.05 9.67 8.30
N LYS A 156 15.49 8.46 8.20
CA LYS A 156 14.55 7.91 9.18
C LYS A 156 15.12 6.67 9.86
N LEU A 157 15.12 6.67 11.19
CA LEU A 157 15.43 5.52 12.03
C LEU A 157 14.14 5.03 12.70
N GLY A 158 13.65 3.85 12.32
CA GLY A 158 12.37 3.33 12.81
C GLY A 158 11.21 4.27 12.49
N ASN A 159 10.59 4.85 13.52
CA ASN A 159 9.51 5.84 13.37
C ASN A 159 9.98 7.29 13.49
N SER A 160 11.23 7.52 13.86
CA SER A 160 11.78 8.85 14.12
C SER A 160 12.58 9.36 12.91
N LYS A 161 12.34 10.61 12.52
CA LYS A 161 13.21 11.32 11.56
C LYS A 161 14.40 11.88 12.33
N ILE A 162 15.61 11.55 11.90
CA ILE A 162 16.85 11.97 12.56
C ILE A 162 17.52 13.15 11.83
N LYS A 163 17.23 13.34 10.53
CA LYS A 163 17.66 14.52 9.77
C LYS A 163 16.69 14.78 8.62
N ASP A 164 16.36 16.03 8.38
CA ASP A 164 15.70 16.54 7.19
C ASP A 164 16.58 17.57 6.48
N PHE A 165 16.36 17.73 5.18
CA PHE A 165 17.06 18.70 4.35
C PHE A 165 16.28 19.01 3.08
N GLU A 166 16.58 20.15 2.49
CA GLU A 166 16.06 20.59 1.19
C GLU A 166 17.21 21.18 0.38
N THR A 167 17.24 20.89 -0.93
CA THR A 167 18.18 21.52 -1.86
C THR A 167 17.60 22.83 -2.38
N LYS A 168 18.44 23.63 -3.04
CA LYS A 168 17.98 24.78 -3.80
C LYS A 168 17.13 24.35 -4.99
N VAL A 169 16.14 25.18 -5.31
CA VAL A 169 15.31 25.05 -6.52
C VAL A 169 16.16 25.34 -7.75
N LYS A 170 15.97 24.54 -8.80
CA LYS A 170 16.60 24.73 -10.11
C LYS A 170 15.51 24.99 -11.13
N SER A 171 15.50 26.17 -11.73
CA SER A 171 14.39 26.57 -12.61
C SER A 171 14.44 25.92 -13.98
N MET A 172 13.27 25.63 -14.53
CA MET A 172 12.99 25.24 -15.92
C MET A 172 13.92 24.14 -16.47
N THR A 173 14.01 23.00 -15.78
CA THR A 173 14.92 21.92 -16.18
C THR A 173 14.41 20.51 -15.88
N HIS A 174 14.67 19.60 -16.83
CA HIS A 174 14.45 18.16 -16.65
C HIS A 174 15.68 17.43 -16.07
N ASN A 175 16.82 18.12 -15.99
CA ASN A 175 18.10 17.54 -15.61
C ASN A 175 18.83 18.46 -14.62
N PRO A 176 18.23 18.78 -13.46
CA PRO A 176 18.83 19.70 -12.49
C PRO A 176 20.13 19.16 -11.93
N ILE A 177 21.09 20.06 -11.73
CA ILE A 177 22.35 19.80 -11.02
C ILE A 177 22.30 20.59 -9.71
N PHE A 178 22.37 19.86 -8.60
CA PHE A 178 22.34 20.40 -7.24
C PHE A 178 23.76 20.54 -6.70
N ASP A 179 24.52 19.44 -6.69
CA ASP A 179 25.85 19.31 -6.09
C ASP A 179 25.91 19.82 -4.63
N GLU A 180 24.87 19.46 -3.86
CA GLU A 180 24.71 19.90 -2.46
C GLU A 180 25.08 18.77 -1.49
N THR A 181 25.85 19.11 -0.45
CA THR A 181 26.29 18.17 0.59
C THR A 181 25.58 18.46 1.90
N ILE A 182 24.98 17.43 2.48
CA ILE A 182 24.28 17.45 3.75
C ILE A 182 25.06 16.60 4.74
N THR A 183 25.43 17.22 5.85
CA THR A 183 26.15 16.56 6.95
C THR A 183 25.18 16.17 8.06
N VAL A 184 25.35 14.95 8.58
CA VAL A 184 24.65 14.42 9.75
C VAL A 184 25.70 14.09 10.79
N ASP A 185 25.83 14.96 11.78
CA ASP A 185 26.78 14.81 12.88
C ASP A 185 26.22 13.90 13.97
N ASN A 186 27.12 13.30 14.76
CA ASN A 186 26.79 12.48 15.93
C ASN A 186 25.87 11.29 15.63
N VAL A 187 25.96 10.69 14.44
CA VAL A 187 25.18 9.50 14.07
C VAL A 187 26.03 8.25 14.17
N LYS A 188 25.59 7.28 14.99
CA LYS A 188 26.29 5.99 15.11
C LYS A 188 26.08 5.16 13.85
N TYR A 189 27.10 4.40 13.45
CA TYR A 189 26.99 3.50 12.29
C TYR A 189 25.87 2.45 12.47
N THR A 190 25.65 1.96 13.69
CA THR A 190 24.57 1.01 14.00
C THR A 190 23.19 1.58 13.65
N ASP A 191 22.98 2.84 13.97
CA ASP A 191 21.72 3.54 13.73
C ASP A 191 21.61 3.90 12.24
N LEU A 192 22.68 4.42 11.66
CA LEU A 192 22.74 4.74 10.23
C LEU A 192 22.46 3.49 9.37
N SER A 193 23.07 2.35 9.68
CA SER A 193 22.91 1.10 8.91
C SER A 193 21.47 0.56 8.90
N THR A 194 20.70 0.83 9.95
CA THR A 194 19.28 0.41 10.05
C THR A 194 18.31 1.48 9.56
N SER A 195 18.81 2.66 9.19
CA SER A 195 18.00 3.77 8.72
C SER A 195 17.59 3.64 7.25
N THR A 196 16.58 4.43 6.88
CA THR A 196 16.13 4.62 5.50
C THR A 196 16.36 6.07 5.11
N LEU A 197 17.11 6.29 4.02
CA LEU A 197 17.22 7.57 3.36
C LEU A 197 16.09 7.71 2.33
N THR A 198 15.21 8.69 2.54
CA THR A 198 14.16 9.03 1.58
C THR A 198 14.53 10.33 0.88
N LEU A 199 14.51 10.30 -0.45
CA LEU A 199 14.71 11.47 -1.31
C LEU A 199 13.44 11.70 -2.11
N LYS A 200 12.80 12.86 -1.95
CA LYS A 200 11.60 13.26 -2.69
C LYS A 200 11.95 14.44 -3.59
N VAL A 201 11.66 14.31 -4.88
CA VAL A 201 11.86 15.38 -5.86
C VAL A 201 10.52 16.06 -6.09
N PHE A 202 10.48 17.36 -5.88
CA PHE A 202 9.30 18.20 -6.05
C PHE A 202 9.52 19.19 -7.17
N ASP A 203 8.42 19.60 -7.79
CA ASP A 203 8.32 20.73 -8.68
C ASP A 203 7.82 21.95 -7.89
N SER A 204 8.65 22.98 -7.78
CA SER A 204 8.34 24.18 -7.01
C SER A 204 7.34 25.05 -7.76
N ASN A 205 6.23 25.37 -7.10
CA ASN A 205 5.15 26.16 -7.70
C ASN A 205 4.97 27.47 -6.94
N ARG A 206 5.09 28.62 -7.61
CA ARG A 206 4.97 29.94 -6.96
C ARG A 206 3.57 30.22 -6.39
N LEU A 207 2.52 29.70 -7.03
CA LEU A 207 1.12 30.01 -6.72
C LEU A 207 0.31 28.82 -6.18
N MET A 208 0.83 27.60 -6.34
CA MET A 208 0.15 26.37 -5.94
C MET A 208 1.01 25.57 -4.97
N ARG A 209 0.46 24.50 -4.40
CA ARG A 209 1.28 23.55 -3.64
C ARG A 209 2.24 22.84 -4.57
N ASP A 210 3.49 22.73 -4.13
CA ASP A 210 4.52 21.98 -4.84
C ASP A 210 4.08 20.56 -5.16
N GLN A 211 4.35 20.13 -6.38
CA GLN A 211 3.91 18.84 -6.88
C GLN A 211 5.05 17.83 -6.74
N LEU A 212 4.78 16.68 -6.12
CA LEU A 212 5.76 15.60 -6.07
C LEU A 212 5.95 15.02 -7.49
N ILE A 213 7.18 15.04 -7.98
CA ILE A 213 7.59 14.37 -9.21
C ILE A 213 7.80 12.88 -8.95
N GLY A 214 8.51 12.56 -7.86
CA GLY A 214 8.72 11.18 -7.42
C GLY A 214 9.64 11.08 -6.23
N GLU A 215 9.76 9.87 -5.69
CA GLU A 215 10.56 9.56 -4.51
C GLU A 215 11.43 8.32 -4.71
N ALA A 216 12.57 8.31 -4.03
CA ALA A 216 13.45 7.16 -3.88
C ALA A 216 13.61 6.85 -2.38
N ASN A 217 13.35 5.60 -2.00
CA ASN A 217 13.54 5.09 -0.64
C ASN A 217 14.72 4.12 -0.63
N ILE A 218 15.76 4.45 0.12
CA ILE A 218 17.03 3.70 0.13
C ILE A 218 17.27 3.15 1.54
N LEU A 219 17.33 1.83 1.67
CA LEU A 219 17.76 1.18 2.91
C LEU A 219 19.27 1.28 3.00
N VAL A 220 19.78 1.93 4.05
CA VAL A 220 21.23 2.20 4.16
C VAL A 220 22.03 0.91 4.32
N LYS A 221 21.47 -0.15 4.92
CA LYS A 221 22.07 -1.49 4.97
C LYS A 221 22.45 -2.07 3.61
N ASP A 222 21.77 -1.65 2.54
CA ASP A 222 22.04 -2.14 1.18
C ASP A 222 23.23 -1.41 0.55
N ILE A 223 23.72 -0.34 1.19
CA ILE A 223 24.90 0.42 0.79
C ILE A 223 26.09 -0.02 1.63
N ASN A 224 27.14 -0.51 0.98
CA ASN A 224 28.36 -0.90 1.67
C ASN A 224 29.26 0.31 1.98
N LEU A 225 28.97 1.01 3.08
CA LEU A 225 29.70 2.20 3.52
C LEU A 225 31.10 1.91 4.10
N THR A 226 31.45 0.64 4.36
CA THR A 226 32.82 0.30 4.81
C THR A 226 33.85 0.48 3.70
N LYS A 227 33.40 0.52 2.45
CA LYS A 227 34.24 0.82 1.27
C LYS A 227 34.42 2.32 1.03
N GLY A 228 33.94 3.17 1.94
CA GLY A 228 33.96 4.62 1.82
C GLY A 228 32.74 5.17 1.11
N LYS A 229 32.94 6.20 0.28
CA LYS A 229 31.88 6.90 -0.42
C LYS A 229 31.25 6.05 -1.53
N VAL A 230 29.96 5.79 -1.42
CA VAL A 230 29.20 5.04 -2.42
C VAL A 230 28.29 6.00 -3.20
N THR A 231 28.38 5.97 -4.53
CA THR A 231 27.59 6.83 -5.42
C THR A 231 26.69 5.98 -6.32
N GLU A 232 25.39 6.22 -6.31
CA GLU A 232 24.40 5.42 -7.04
C GLU A 232 23.36 6.29 -7.75
N TRP A 233 22.76 5.71 -8.80
CA TRP A 233 21.51 6.19 -9.38
C TRP A 233 20.33 5.44 -8.77
N LYS A 234 19.23 6.15 -8.49
CA LYS A 234 17.94 5.54 -8.13
C LYS A 234 16.85 6.08 -9.04
N ILE A 235 15.98 5.19 -9.49
CA ILE A 235 14.75 5.56 -10.19
C ILE A 235 13.80 6.22 -9.20
N LEU A 236 13.16 7.30 -9.64
CA LEU A 236 12.11 7.98 -8.90
C LEU A 236 10.78 7.27 -9.14
N THR A 237 10.15 6.83 -8.05
CA THR A 237 8.82 6.20 -8.08
C THR A 237 7.75 7.22 -7.68
N PRO A 238 6.51 7.11 -8.18
CA PRO A 238 5.40 7.93 -7.68
C PRO A 238 5.18 7.67 -6.17
N GLU A 239 4.51 8.60 -5.49
CA GLU A 239 4.14 8.37 -4.08
C GLU A 239 3.21 7.17 -3.95
N LEU A 240 3.51 6.28 -3.00
CA LEU A 240 2.57 5.22 -2.65
C LEU A 240 1.40 5.82 -1.85
N ARG A 241 0.27 6.06 -2.52
CA ARG A 241 -0.97 6.47 -1.88
C ARG A 241 -1.73 5.25 -1.36
N VAL A 242 -1.51 4.91 -0.09
CA VAL A 242 -2.27 3.84 0.58
C VAL A 242 -3.66 4.36 0.96
N ASN A 243 -4.69 3.96 0.23
CA ASN A 243 -6.07 4.32 0.55
C ASN A 243 -6.48 3.72 1.91
N LYS A 244 -7.16 4.49 2.78
CA LYS A 244 -7.65 4.00 4.10
C LYS A 244 -8.59 2.77 4.00
N PHE A 245 -9.13 2.50 2.81
CA PHE A 245 -9.96 1.33 2.49
C PHE A 245 -9.16 0.08 2.09
N SER A 246 -7.82 0.14 1.99
CA SER A 246 -6.95 -1.00 1.62
C SER A 246 -6.65 -1.97 2.77
N LYS A 247 -7.38 -1.87 3.90
CA LYS A 247 -7.18 -2.74 5.08
C LYS A 247 -7.37 -4.23 4.78
N ASP A 248 -8.06 -4.55 3.69
CA ASP A 248 -8.48 -5.91 3.37
C ASP A 248 -7.45 -6.70 2.54
N PHE A 249 -6.42 -6.06 1.98
CA PHE A 249 -5.37 -6.75 1.19
C PHE A 249 -3.96 -6.44 1.70
N LYS A 250 -3.41 -7.38 2.48
CA LYS A 250 -2.14 -7.25 3.22
C LYS A 250 -0.93 -7.88 2.51
N LEU A 251 -1.00 -8.12 1.21
CA LEU A 251 0.07 -8.83 0.47
C LEU A 251 1.20 -7.92 0.01
N GLY A 252 0.99 -6.61 0.02
CA GLY A 252 1.96 -5.59 -0.38
C GLY A 252 1.57 -4.88 -1.68
N HIS A 253 2.46 -4.00 -2.12
CA HIS A 253 2.29 -3.23 -3.35
C HIS A 253 3.52 -3.41 -4.24
N ILE A 254 3.32 -3.29 -5.55
CA ILE A 254 4.38 -3.32 -6.56
C ILE A 254 4.31 -2.06 -7.41
N CYS A 255 5.45 -1.40 -7.63
CA CYS A 255 5.57 -0.26 -8.52
C CYS A 255 6.04 -0.74 -9.88
N ILE A 256 5.23 -0.45 -10.91
CA ILE A 256 5.45 -0.91 -12.28
C ILE A 256 5.50 0.32 -13.18
N GLY A 257 6.50 0.37 -14.05
CA GLY A 257 6.56 1.32 -15.16
C GLY A 257 6.20 0.65 -16.48
N LEU A 258 5.37 1.29 -17.30
CA LEU A 258 4.98 0.80 -18.62
C LEU A 258 5.17 1.88 -19.68
N GLY A 259 5.82 1.53 -20.79
CA GLY A 259 5.93 2.39 -21.97
C GLY A 259 5.68 1.58 -23.24
N TYR A 260 4.90 2.12 -24.17
CA TYR A 260 4.65 1.50 -25.46
C TYR A 260 5.04 2.45 -26.59
N ALA A 261 5.80 1.94 -27.56
CA ALA A 261 6.16 2.63 -28.78
C ALA A 261 5.51 1.90 -29.98
N PRO A 262 4.37 2.41 -30.51
CA PRO A 262 3.64 1.73 -31.58
C PRO A 262 4.48 1.51 -32.85
N ASN A 263 5.33 2.48 -33.20
CA ASN A 263 6.15 2.44 -34.42
C ASN A 263 7.18 1.30 -34.42
N THR A 264 7.66 0.90 -33.24
CA THR A 264 8.66 -0.16 -33.06
C THR A 264 8.05 -1.42 -32.45
N CYS A 265 6.72 -1.45 -32.25
CA CYS A 265 6.00 -2.51 -31.54
C CYS A 265 6.61 -2.85 -30.16
N ALA A 266 7.30 -1.89 -29.52
CA ALA A 266 8.06 -2.15 -28.30
C ALA A 266 7.24 -1.81 -27.05
N LEU A 267 6.87 -2.84 -26.29
CA LEU A 267 6.29 -2.73 -24.94
C LEU A 267 7.39 -2.91 -23.89
N VAL A 268 7.82 -1.81 -23.28
CA VAL A 268 8.83 -1.78 -22.22
C VAL A 268 8.17 -1.82 -20.85
N VAL A 269 8.60 -2.75 -20.02
CA VAL A 269 8.08 -3.03 -18.70
C VAL A 269 9.18 -2.85 -17.66
N PHE A 270 9.01 -1.93 -16.74
CA PHE A 270 9.90 -1.71 -15.61
C PHE A 270 9.31 -2.32 -14.35
N VAL A 271 10.02 -3.27 -13.75
CA VAL A 271 9.75 -3.75 -12.39
C VAL A 271 10.62 -2.94 -11.44
N LEU A 272 10.04 -1.94 -10.79
CA LEU A 272 10.80 -0.95 -10.04
C LEU A 272 11.09 -1.43 -8.62
N CYS A 273 10.06 -1.63 -7.82
CA CYS A 273 10.18 -2.08 -6.43
C CYS A 273 8.86 -2.64 -5.91
N CYS A 274 8.92 -3.31 -4.77
CA CYS A 274 7.73 -3.60 -3.97
C CYS A 274 7.82 -2.89 -2.62
N GLN A 275 6.67 -2.69 -1.98
CA GLN A 275 6.57 -2.17 -0.62
C GLN A 275 5.62 -3.02 0.23
N ASN A 276 6.02 -3.26 1.48
CA ASN A 276 5.27 -4.01 2.48
C ASN A 276 4.79 -5.39 1.97
N ILE A 277 5.64 -6.12 1.26
CA ILE A 277 5.27 -7.47 0.81
C ILE A 277 5.10 -8.38 2.03
N LYS A 278 4.09 -9.26 1.98
CA LYS A 278 3.85 -10.23 3.04
C LYS A 278 5.06 -11.15 3.20
N ALA A 279 5.51 -11.30 4.44
CA ALA A 279 6.53 -12.28 4.80
C ALA A 279 5.95 -13.69 4.67
N VAL A 280 6.69 -14.56 3.98
CA VAL A 280 6.35 -15.98 3.82
C VAL A 280 6.79 -16.78 5.04
N PHE A 281 8.04 -16.59 5.48
CA PHE A 281 8.58 -17.21 6.70
C PHE A 281 8.53 -16.26 7.91
N LYS A 282 8.89 -16.78 9.09
CA LYS A 282 8.79 -16.15 10.44
C LYS A 282 9.37 -14.73 10.59
N SER A 283 10.00 -14.13 9.57
CA SER A 283 10.36 -12.69 9.57
C SER A 283 10.79 -12.11 8.22
N SER A 284 11.03 -12.91 7.17
CA SER A 284 11.58 -12.38 5.92
C SER A 284 11.21 -13.20 4.68
N SER A 285 11.23 -12.55 3.52
CA SER A 285 11.05 -13.17 2.20
C SER A 285 12.26 -12.89 1.32
N ASN A 286 12.54 -13.78 0.37
CA ASN A 286 13.49 -13.58 -0.71
C ASN A 286 12.72 -13.31 -2.02
N PRO A 287 12.11 -12.12 -2.20
CA PRO A 287 11.24 -11.86 -3.32
C PRO A 287 11.96 -11.82 -4.68
N TYR A 288 11.25 -12.30 -5.68
CA TYR A 288 11.47 -12.02 -7.09
C TYR A 288 10.12 -11.86 -7.80
N VAL A 289 10.13 -11.22 -8.97
CA VAL A 289 8.93 -11.00 -9.78
C VAL A 289 9.04 -11.80 -11.06
N THR A 290 7.99 -12.54 -11.40
CA THR A 290 7.81 -13.11 -12.74
C THR A 290 6.82 -12.25 -13.51
N VAL A 291 7.20 -11.84 -14.72
CA VAL A 291 6.34 -11.10 -15.65
C VAL A 291 5.91 -12.04 -16.76
N PHE A 292 4.61 -12.19 -16.96
CA PHE A 292 4.03 -12.94 -18.07
C PHE A 292 3.33 -12.00 -19.03
N LEU A 293 3.63 -12.11 -20.32
CA LEU A 293 2.82 -11.54 -21.39
C LEU A 293 1.66 -12.49 -21.67
N ILE A 294 0.44 -11.96 -21.70
CA ILE A 294 -0.79 -12.71 -21.96
C ILE A 294 -1.43 -12.14 -23.23
N GLN A 295 -1.71 -13.02 -24.19
CA GLN A 295 -2.47 -12.74 -25.41
C GLN A 295 -3.45 -13.89 -25.63
N ASP A 296 -4.67 -13.59 -26.08
CA ASP A 296 -5.71 -14.59 -26.32
C ASP A 296 -6.00 -15.47 -25.09
N GLY A 297 -5.90 -14.87 -23.89
CA GLY A 297 -6.01 -15.56 -22.60
C GLY A 297 -4.79 -16.39 -22.19
N ARG A 298 -3.86 -16.68 -23.11
CA ARG A 298 -2.71 -17.56 -22.86
C ARG A 298 -1.48 -16.76 -22.46
N LYS A 299 -0.66 -17.34 -21.57
CA LYS A 299 0.68 -16.83 -21.25
C LYS A 299 1.62 -17.18 -22.41
N VAL A 300 2.10 -16.17 -23.14
CA VAL A 300 2.89 -16.35 -24.37
C VAL A 300 4.38 -16.07 -24.17
N LYS A 301 4.76 -15.14 -23.28
CA LYS A 301 6.16 -14.85 -22.95
C LYS A 301 6.33 -14.72 -21.44
N LYS A 302 7.53 -15.04 -20.94
CA LYS A 302 7.87 -15.01 -19.51
C LYS A 302 9.23 -14.34 -19.30
N ARG A 303 9.33 -13.50 -18.28
CA ARG A 303 10.57 -12.90 -17.78
C ARG A 303 10.59 -12.96 -16.25
N LYS A 304 11.78 -12.92 -15.66
CA LYS A 304 11.96 -12.94 -14.20
C LYS A 304 12.98 -11.91 -13.80
N THR A 305 12.77 -11.29 -12.64
CA THR A 305 13.77 -10.42 -12.02
C THR A 305 14.83 -11.21 -11.28
N THR A 306 15.88 -10.53 -10.84
CA THR A 306 16.78 -11.03 -9.81
C THR A 306 16.05 -11.26 -8.48
N ILE A 307 16.62 -12.12 -7.63
CA ILE A 307 16.10 -12.40 -6.28
C ILE A 307 16.74 -11.43 -5.29
N LYS A 308 15.92 -10.76 -4.48
CA LYS A 308 16.40 -9.90 -3.38
C LYS A 308 16.25 -10.65 -2.06
N ARG A 309 17.34 -10.88 -1.34
CA ARG A 309 17.33 -11.69 -0.10
C ARG A 309 16.81 -10.90 1.09
N LYS A 310 16.00 -11.55 1.94
CA LYS A 310 15.50 -11.03 3.23
C LYS A 310 14.99 -9.58 3.16
N ASN A 311 14.16 -9.27 2.15
CA ASN A 311 13.73 -7.90 1.88
C ASN A 311 12.21 -7.82 1.69
N SER A 312 11.52 -7.07 2.55
CA SER A 312 10.07 -6.80 2.45
C SER A 312 9.73 -5.54 1.63
N ASN A 313 10.75 -4.81 1.19
CA ASN A 313 10.64 -3.64 0.32
C ASN A 313 11.71 -3.70 -0.79
N PRO A 314 11.73 -4.79 -1.59
CA PRO A 314 12.78 -5.01 -2.58
C PRO A 314 12.78 -3.91 -3.65
N SER A 315 13.96 -3.37 -3.96
CA SER A 315 14.19 -2.58 -5.18
C SER A 315 14.82 -3.46 -6.25
N PHE A 316 14.14 -3.61 -7.38
CA PHE A 316 14.61 -4.37 -8.54
C PHE A 316 15.27 -3.42 -9.54
N SER A 317 14.55 -2.37 -9.96
CA SER A 317 14.97 -1.43 -11.00
C SER A 317 15.37 -2.14 -12.31
N GLU A 318 14.62 -3.19 -12.67
CA GLU A 318 14.88 -4.04 -13.84
C GLU A 318 13.85 -3.76 -14.94
N SER A 319 14.25 -3.83 -16.20
CA SER A 319 13.37 -3.61 -17.36
C SER A 319 13.36 -4.81 -18.30
N PHE A 320 12.20 -5.07 -18.90
CA PHE A 320 12.01 -6.08 -19.92
C PHE A 320 11.30 -5.47 -21.12
N THR A 321 11.69 -5.88 -22.33
CA THR A 321 11.02 -5.46 -23.56
C THR A 321 10.30 -6.64 -24.18
N PHE A 322 9.02 -6.45 -24.48
CA PHE A 322 8.20 -7.37 -25.26
C PHE A 322 7.87 -6.73 -26.60
N GLU A 323 8.00 -7.51 -27.67
CA GLU A 323 7.47 -7.12 -28.98
C GLU A 323 5.98 -7.44 -29.04
N VAL A 324 5.15 -6.41 -29.23
CA VAL A 324 3.70 -6.46 -29.29
C VAL A 324 3.19 -5.55 -30.40
N ASN A 325 2.61 -6.15 -31.44
CA ASN A 325 2.00 -5.41 -32.54
C ASN A 325 0.86 -4.51 -32.07
N ASN A 326 0.72 -3.35 -32.70
CA ASN A 326 -0.30 -2.35 -32.35
C ASN A 326 -1.73 -2.91 -32.44
N GLU A 327 -1.98 -3.88 -33.32
CA GLU A 327 -3.28 -4.55 -33.41
C GLU A 327 -3.59 -5.39 -32.17
N LYS A 328 -2.57 -6.06 -31.61
CA LYS A 328 -2.71 -6.97 -30.47
C LYS A 328 -2.61 -6.27 -29.12
N ILE A 329 -2.18 -5.00 -29.06
CA ILE A 329 -1.99 -4.29 -27.78
C ILE A 329 -3.29 -4.15 -26.99
N LYS A 330 -4.44 -4.08 -27.66
CA LYS A 330 -5.77 -3.96 -27.05
C LYS A 330 -6.20 -5.23 -26.32
N GLU A 331 -5.71 -6.38 -26.76
CA GLU A 331 -6.02 -7.71 -26.23
C GLU A 331 -4.88 -8.28 -25.37
N THR A 332 -3.82 -7.51 -25.22
CA THR A 332 -2.65 -7.89 -24.43
C THR A 332 -2.85 -7.54 -22.95
N SER A 333 -2.35 -8.41 -22.08
CA SER A 333 -2.20 -8.15 -20.66
C SER A 333 -0.84 -8.59 -20.15
N LEU A 334 -0.36 -7.97 -19.08
CA LEU A 334 0.83 -8.35 -18.34
C LEU A 334 0.42 -8.85 -16.95
N MET A 335 0.83 -10.05 -16.59
CA MET A 335 0.67 -10.59 -15.24
C MET A 335 2.00 -10.53 -14.50
N PHE A 336 1.98 -9.89 -13.33
CA PHE A 336 3.12 -9.77 -12.43
C PHE A 336 2.88 -10.67 -11.22
N VAL A 337 3.76 -11.64 -11.00
CA VAL A 337 3.68 -12.59 -9.88
C VAL A 337 4.88 -12.38 -8.97
N VAL A 338 4.63 -11.89 -7.75
CA VAL A 338 5.65 -11.75 -6.70
C VAL A 338 5.70 -13.06 -5.93
N ALA A 339 6.87 -13.69 -5.92
CA ALA A 339 7.07 -14.97 -5.27
C ALA A 339 8.31 -14.98 -4.39
N HIS A 340 8.31 -15.87 -3.40
CA HIS A 340 9.44 -16.18 -2.55
C HIS A 340 10.29 -17.28 -3.20
N TYR A 341 11.61 -17.12 -3.16
CA TYR A 341 12.56 -18.15 -3.53
C TYR A 341 13.36 -18.63 -2.30
N GLU A 342 13.29 -19.92 -2.01
CA GLU A 342 14.20 -20.58 -1.08
C GLU A 342 14.79 -21.80 -1.78
N LYS A 343 16.07 -22.07 -1.52
CA LYS A 343 16.74 -23.21 -2.13
C LYS A 343 16.08 -24.50 -1.64
N ASP A 344 15.85 -25.44 -2.54
CA ASP A 344 15.30 -26.77 -2.22
C ASP A 344 13.90 -26.75 -1.57
N GLN A 345 13.15 -25.65 -1.76
CA GLN A 345 11.76 -25.50 -1.31
C GLN A 345 10.84 -25.25 -2.50
N PRO A 346 9.55 -25.65 -2.41
CA PRO A 346 8.58 -25.33 -3.44
C PRO A 346 8.40 -23.81 -3.56
N ARG A 347 8.09 -23.35 -4.77
CA ARG A 347 7.81 -21.94 -5.01
C ARG A 347 6.58 -21.50 -4.23
N GLU A 348 6.75 -20.50 -3.38
CA GLU A 348 5.63 -19.87 -2.68
C GLU A 348 5.30 -18.52 -3.31
N THR A 349 4.04 -18.35 -3.72
CA THR A 349 3.58 -17.09 -4.30
C THR A 349 3.04 -16.17 -3.22
N ILE A 350 3.57 -14.94 -3.17
CA ILE A 350 3.15 -13.91 -2.22
C ILE A 350 1.87 -13.24 -2.72
N GLY A 351 1.82 -12.90 -4.01
CA GLY A 351 0.65 -12.30 -4.65
C GLY A 351 0.90 -11.96 -6.11
N GLN A 352 -0.14 -11.46 -6.78
CA GLN A 352 -0.10 -11.10 -8.18
C GLN A 352 -0.89 -9.82 -8.50
N THR A 353 -0.59 -9.19 -9.62
CA THR A 353 -1.45 -8.18 -10.26
C THR A 353 -1.43 -8.37 -11.78
N ILE A 354 -2.48 -7.91 -12.45
CA ILE A 354 -2.61 -8.01 -13.92
C ILE A 354 -2.95 -6.64 -14.48
N ILE A 355 -2.13 -6.17 -15.42
CA ILE A 355 -2.27 -4.87 -16.07
C ILE A 355 -2.52 -5.07 -17.56
N GLY A 356 -3.59 -4.48 -18.08
CA GLY A 356 -4.04 -4.71 -19.45
C GLY A 356 -5.54 -4.90 -19.54
N CYS A 357 -6.01 -5.51 -20.62
CA CYS A 357 -7.43 -5.79 -20.86
C CYS A 357 -8.07 -6.72 -19.80
N LEU A 358 -7.27 -7.57 -19.15
CA LEU A 358 -7.70 -8.47 -18.06
C LEU A 358 -7.54 -7.84 -16.66
N GLY A 359 -7.05 -6.60 -16.58
CA GLY A 359 -6.88 -5.87 -15.33
C GLY A 359 -8.20 -5.39 -14.74
N LYS A 360 -8.13 -4.70 -13.61
CA LYS A 360 -9.27 -4.06 -12.94
C LYS A 360 -9.01 -2.55 -12.84
N ARG A 361 -10.04 -1.78 -12.45
CA ARG A 361 -10.03 -0.31 -12.22
C ARG A 361 -8.68 0.40 -12.48
N GLN A 362 -7.75 0.34 -11.52
CA GLN A 362 -6.47 1.05 -11.54
C GLN A 362 -5.47 0.44 -12.54
N GLU A 363 -5.46 -0.88 -12.69
CA GLU A 363 -4.65 -1.58 -13.67
C GLU A 363 -5.07 -1.25 -15.11
N ILE A 364 -6.37 -1.12 -15.38
CA ILE A 364 -6.88 -0.67 -16.68
C ILE A 364 -6.48 0.80 -16.93
N GLU A 365 -6.58 1.65 -15.90
CA GLU A 365 -6.17 3.05 -15.99
C GLU A 365 -4.69 3.18 -16.31
N HIS A 366 -3.82 2.40 -15.66
CA HIS A 366 -2.40 2.36 -15.96
C HIS A 366 -2.13 1.98 -17.42
N TRP A 367 -2.83 0.96 -17.93
CA TRP A 367 -2.72 0.53 -19.33
C TRP A 367 -3.18 1.61 -20.32
N LYS A 368 -4.25 2.35 -19.98
CA LYS A 368 -4.73 3.48 -20.79
C LYS A 368 -3.74 4.63 -20.80
N LEU A 369 -3.19 5.00 -19.64
CA LEU A 369 -2.20 6.07 -19.53
C LEU A 369 -0.94 5.76 -20.34
N MET A 370 -0.47 4.50 -20.31
CA MET A 370 0.63 4.04 -21.16
C MET A 370 0.34 4.26 -22.65
N GLN A 371 -0.83 3.84 -23.14
CA GLN A 371 -1.22 4.00 -24.54
C GLN A 371 -1.37 5.48 -24.94
N GLN A 372 -1.84 6.32 -24.02
CA GLN A 372 -1.96 7.77 -24.20
C GLN A 372 -0.63 8.52 -24.11
N SER A 373 0.45 7.84 -23.70
CA SER A 373 1.79 8.41 -23.52
C SER A 373 2.84 7.71 -24.38
N PRO A 374 2.76 7.73 -25.73
CA PRO A 374 3.68 7.01 -26.59
C PRO A 374 5.15 7.33 -26.28
N GLY A 375 5.96 6.29 -26.07
CA GLY A 375 7.40 6.41 -25.78
C GLY A 375 7.76 6.98 -24.40
N LYS A 376 6.79 7.36 -23.57
CA LYS A 376 7.02 7.85 -22.19
C LYS A 376 6.58 6.79 -21.18
N PRO A 377 7.44 6.37 -20.24
CA PRO A 377 7.03 5.42 -19.22
C PRO A 377 6.04 6.09 -18.26
N VAL A 378 4.93 5.43 -18.01
CA VAL A 378 4.03 5.76 -16.91
C VAL A 378 4.33 4.79 -15.78
N CYS A 379 4.54 5.31 -14.57
CA CYS A 379 4.83 4.49 -13.40
C CYS A 379 3.66 4.59 -12.42
N LEU A 380 3.13 3.45 -11.96
CA LEU A 380 2.06 3.40 -10.95
C LEU A 380 2.28 2.26 -9.96
N TRP A 381 1.78 2.47 -8.74
CA TRP A 381 1.68 1.44 -7.70
C TRP A 381 0.43 0.60 -7.88
N HIS A 382 0.57 -0.72 -7.74
CA HIS A 382 -0.51 -1.69 -7.80
C HIS A 382 -0.53 -2.54 -6.55
N MET A 383 -1.72 -2.87 -6.06
CA MET A 383 -1.89 -3.80 -4.95
C MET A 383 -1.63 -5.24 -5.42
N LEU A 384 -1.05 -6.07 -4.55
CA LEU A 384 -0.93 -7.49 -4.78
C LEU A 384 -2.17 -8.23 -4.28
N TYR A 385 -2.72 -9.08 -5.13
CA TYR A 385 -3.88 -9.92 -4.86
C TYR A 385 -3.47 -11.39 -4.68
N PRO A 386 -4.26 -12.19 -3.93
CA PRO A 386 -4.05 -13.63 -3.89
C PRO A 386 -4.10 -14.25 -5.28
N VAL A 387 -3.28 -15.26 -5.53
CA VAL A 387 -3.41 -16.08 -6.74
C VAL A 387 -4.59 -17.04 -6.52
N PRO A 388 -5.57 -17.10 -7.45
CA PRO A 388 -6.63 -18.09 -7.37
C PRO A 388 -6.02 -19.49 -7.39
N LYS A 389 -6.36 -20.31 -6.41
CA LYS A 389 -6.02 -21.73 -6.44
C LYS A 389 -6.99 -22.40 -7.42
N PRO A 390 -6.52 -23.27 -8.32
CA PRO A 390 -7.44 -24.12 -9.06
C PRO A 390 -8.19 -24.99 -8.05
N GLU A 391 -9.52 -25.03 -8.17
CA GLU A 391 -10.40 -25.96 -7.46
C GLU A 391 -10.12 -27.40 -7.87
#